data_AF-A0A7S1EJH1-F1
#
_entry.id   AF-A0A7S1EJH1-F1
#
_cell.length_a   1.000
_cell.length_b   1.000
_cell.length_c   1.000
_cell.angle_alpha   90.00
_cell.angle_beta   90.00
_cell.angle_gamma   90.00
#
_symmetry.space_group_name_H-M   'P 1'
#
loop_
_entity.id
_entity.type
_entity.pdbx_description
1 polymer ?
#
loop_
_entity_poly.entity_id
_entity_poly.type
_entity_poly.pdbx_seq_one_letter_code
_entity_poly.pdbx_strand_id
1 'polypeptide(L)'
;MSAIGRMLKTSGADIPTDGPVAAQRSRIDECLVSALGTVTSDPFAYLVETYGRALKEGGEYGEYVQKLSVSFAALVLLQPAQFYVTPPKQGEAAKRLVDILRDDGTNSISLPRGFLPALMDKMQALKLPGFAERGPVDTFFLAPNGSVVAALMGDLQKLSLADMYQPLFNVFLTLATQKTFAAAAARSPLLAVTPQSHSPKGLEMNTLLGPLFRLSCLPELSLNMVTLEVTHVRGAVAEAYFAEGLRRRGEIMHTVDAVRANLRGAQSMLVQIVKALLKDKEAQEKVFNWFSVIFTANSIRTQEVFQYREDLGARCSSNGFLMNVLSVLITLCAPFIDPDDPKKLHSKIDSTFLLSKHRFLGSS
;
A
#
# COMPACT_ATOMS: atom_id res chain seq x y z
N MET A 1 24.96 -1.72 -33.24
CA MET A 1 23.58 -1.80 -32.70
C MET A 1 23.09 -0.37 -32.49
N SER A 2 22.02 0.01 -33.20
CA SER A 2 21.36 1.32 -33.09
C SER A 2 20.95 1.61 -31.63
N ALA A 3 20.75 2.89 -31.26
CA ALA A 3 20.24 3.26 -29.93
C ALA A 3 18.93 2.52 -29.60
N ILE A 4 18.05 2.37 -30.60
CA ILE A 4 16.79 1.65 -30.49
C ILE A 4 17.00 0.14 -30.31
N GLY A 5 17.94 -0.46 -31.04
CA GLY A 5 18.31 -1.86 -30.87
C GLY A 5 18.86 -2.16 -29.46
N ARG A 6 19.62 -1.23 -28.87
CA ARG A 6 20.08 -1.34 -27.47
C ARG A 6 18.91 -1.28 -26.49
N MET A 7 17.96 -0.38 -26.71
CA MET A 7 16.76 -0.23 -25.88
C MET A 7 15.83 -1.45 -25.97
N LEU A 8 15.68 -2.07 -27.14
CA LEU A 8 14.77 -3.21 -27.36
C LEU A 8 15.45 -4.58 -27.24
N LYS A 9 16.78 -4.69 -27.10
CA LYS A 9 17.48 -5.99 -27.02
C LYS A 9 17.20 -6.91 -28.24
N THR A 10 16.71 -6.37 -29.35
CA THR A 10 16.43 -7.13 -30.58
C THR A 10 17.63 -7.05 -31.53
N SER A 11 18.15 -8.22 -31.92
CA SER A 11 19.34 -8.37 -32.77
C SER A 11 19.14 -7.91 -34.22
N GLY A 12 17.91 -7.57 -34.63
CA GLY A 12 17.56 -7.20 -36.02
C GLY A 12 17.08 -5.75 -36.24
N ALA A 13 17.05 -4.90 -35.23
CA ALA A 13 16.53 -3.53 -35.36
C ALA A 13 17.62 -2.52 -35.78
N ASP A 14 18.10 -2.61 -37.03
CA ASP A 14 18.79 -1.48 -37.68
C ASP A 14 17.77 -0.39 -38.07
N ILE A 15 17.08 0.14 -37.06
CA ILE A 15 16.20 1.30 -37.21
C ILE A 15 17.11 2.53 -37.28
N PRO A 16 17.14 3.26 -38.40
CA PRO A 16 17.94 4.47 -38.53
C PRO A 16 17.49 5.51 -37.50
N THR A 17 18.44 6.07 -36.77
CA THR A 17 18.18 7.14 -35.77
C THR A 17 18.30 8.54 -36.38
N ASP A 18 18.61 8.64 -37.67
CA ASP A 18 18.97 9.89 -38.34
C ASP A 18 17.76 10.69 -38.85
N GLY A 19 16.54 10.27 -38.49
CA GLY A 19 15.29 10.89 -38.92
C GLY A 19 14.37 11.29 -37.77
N PRO A 20 13.21 11.93 -38.04
CA PRO A 20 12.25 12.28 -37.00
C PRO A 20 11.60 11.01 -36.43
N VAL A 21 11.36 10.98 -35.10
CA VAL A 21 10.72 9.84 -34.42
C VAL A 21 9.40 9.45 -35.08
N ALA A 22 8.63 10.43 -35.55
CA ALA A 22 7.35 10.22 -36.24
C ALA A 22 7.45 9.25 -37.42
N ALA A 23 8.54 9.28 -38.18
CA ALA A 23 8.75 8.41 -39.34
C ALA A 23 9.11 6.96 -38.94
N GLN A 24 9.60 6.74 -37.72
CA GLN A 24 10.07 5.43 -37.24
C GLN A 24 9.10 4.77 -36.25
N ARG A 25 7.99 5.42 -35.88
CA ARG A 25 7.02 4.90 -34.88
C ARG A 25 6.52 3.50 -35.20
N SER A 26 6.03 3.26 -36.42
CA SER A 26 5.50 1.94 -36.82
C SER A 26 6.52 0.83 -36.61
N ARG A 27 7.78 1.08 -37.01
CA ARG A 27 8.86 0.10 -36.89
C ARG A 27 9.23 -0.19 -35.44
N ILE A 28 9.23 0.84 -34.60
CA ILE A 28 9.50 0.69 -33.16
C ILE A 28 8.37 -0.13 -32.51
N ASP A 29 7.12 0.16 -32.85
CA ASP A 29 5.94 -0.54 -32.34
C ASP A 29 5.96 -2.03 -32.77
N GLU A 30 6.21 -2.31 -34.05
CA GLU A 30 6.34 -3.66 -34.60
C GLU A 30 7.48 -4.44 -33.92
N CYS A 31 8.64 -3.81 -33.71
CA CYS A 31 9.76 -4.45 -33.02
C CYS A 31 9.41 -4.79 -31.57
N LEU A 32 8.74 -3.89 -30.86
CA LEU A 32 8.35 -4.13 -29.47
C LEU A 32 7.30 -5.25 -29.38
N VAL A 33 6.27 -5.24 -30.23
CA VAL A 33 5.24 -6.28 -30.28
C VAL A 33 5.86 -7.63 -30.62
N SER A 34 6.76 -7.68 -31.61
CA SER A 34 7.50 -8.89 -31.96
C SER A 34 8.32 -9.42 -30.79
N ALA A 35 9.02 -8.53 -30.06
CA ALA A 35 9.79 -8.91 -28.88
C ALA A 35 8.92 -9.49 -27.76
N LEU A 36 7.73 -8.92 -27.52
CA LEU A 36 6.79 -9.42 -26.52
C LEU A 36 6.24 -10.82 -26.86
N GLY A 37 6.11 -11.15 -28.15
CA GLY A 37 5.60 -12.45 -28.60
C GLY A 37 6.65 -13.55 -28.77
N THR A 38 7.93 -13.20 -29.00
CA THR A 38 8.96 -14.17 -29.42
C THR A 38 10.19 -14.23 -28.52
N VAL A 39 10.54 -13.14 -27.84
CA VAL A 39 11.85 -13.01 -27.17
C VAL A 39 11.76 -13.28 -25.68
N THR A 40 10.60 -13.04 -25.05
CA THR A 40 10.49 -13.05 -23.60
C THR A 40 9.44 -14.03 -23.09
N SER A 41 9.84 -14.88 -22.12
CA SER A 41 8.90 -15.64 -21.29
C SER A 41 8.14 -14.74 -20.31
N ASP A 42 8.61 -13.49 -20.17
CA ASP A 42 8.14 -12.52 -19.22
C ASP A 42 8.00 -11.12 -19.85
N PRO A 43 6.84 -10.85 -20.47
CA PRO A 43 6.51 -9.56 -21.08
C PRO A 43 6.66 -8.37 -20.12
N PHE A 44 6.22 -8.48 -18.87
CA PHE A 44 6.22 -7.35 -17.94
C PHE A 44 7.63 -6.96 -17.50
N ALA A 45 8.47 -7.94 -17.14
CA ALA A 45 9.87 -7.72 -16.77
C ALA A 45 10.63 -7.02 -17.89
N TYR A 46 10.46 -7.55 -19.11
CA TYR A 46 11.09 -7.01 -20.29
C TYR A 46 10.69 -5.54 -20.56
N LEU A 47 9.41 -5.18 -20.34
CA LEU A 47 8.94 -3.79 -20.50
C LEU A 47 9.52 -2.84 -19.44
N VAL A 48 9.66 -3.30 -18.20
CA VAL A 48 10.29 -2.53 -17.12
C VAL A 48 11.77 -2.27 -17.44
N GLU A 49 12.51 -3.29 -17.87
CA GLU A 49 13.91 -3.14 -18.31
C GLU A 49 14.05 -2.24 -19.54
N THR A 50 13.13 -2.36 -20.50
CA THR A 50 13.11 -1.55 -21.73
C THR A 50 12.90 -0.08 -21.39
N TYR A 51 11.97 0.22 -20.48
CA TYR A 51 11.80 1.58 -19.95
C TYR A 51 13.07 2.08 -19.27
N GLY A 52 13.69 1.27 -18.40
CA GLY A 52 14.93 1.65 -17.71
C GLY A 52 16.08 1.95 -18.67
N ARG A 53 16.20 1.19 -19.77
CA ARG A 53 17.18 1.45 -20.83
C ARG A 53 16.85 2.72 -21.61
N ALA A 54 15.58 2.94 -21.93
CA ALA A 54 15.13 4.15 -22.63
C ALA A 54 15.29 5.43 -21.79
N LEU A 55 15.17 5.31 -20.46
CA LEU A 55 15.46 6.40 -19.54
C LEU A 55 16.94 6.77 -19.52
N LYS A 56 17.84 5.77 -19.62
CA LYS A 56 19.30 6.00 -19.68
C LYS A 56 19.75 6.61 -21.01
N GLU A 57 19.14 6.18 -22.12
CA GLU A 57 19.49 6.69 -23.45
C GLU A 57 19.03 8.14 -23.64
N GLY A 58 17.83 8.48 -23.15
CA GLY A 58 17.26 9.82 -23.27
C GLY A 58 16.85 10.20 -24.71
N GLY A 59 16.60 11.50 -24.92
CA GLY A 59 16.17 12.05 -26.22
C GLY A 59 14.75 11.66 -26.63
N GLU A 60 14.32 12.15 -27.80
CA GLU A 60 12.94 11.96 -28.29
C GLU A 60 12.58 10.48 -28.49
N TYR A 61 13.53 9.67 -28.95
CA TYR A 61 13.36 8.23 -29.11
C TYR A 61 13.21 7.52 -27.76
N GLY A 62 14.04 7.88 -26.77
CA GLY A 62 13.93 7.35 -25.41
C GLY A 62 12.58 7.69 -24.78
N GLU A 63 12.10 8.92 -24.91
CA GLU A 63 10.78 9.31 -24.43
C GLU A 63 9.64 8.55 -25.11
N TYR A 64 9.74 8.31 -26.42
CA TYR A 64 8.75 7.51 -27.15
C TYR A 64 8.72 6.07 -26.66
N VAL A 65 9.89 5.43 -26.55
CA VAL A 65 10.00 4.05 -26.06
C VAL A 65 9.53 3.93 -24.60
N GLN A 66 9.78 4.94 -23.75
CA GLN A 66 9.25 4.99 -22.38
C GLN A 66 7.71 4.97 -22.39
N LYS A 67 7.08 5.87 -23.14
CA LYS A 67 5.61 5.95 -23.25
C LYS A 67 5.00 4.65 -23.81
N LEU A 68 5.66 4.06 -24.79
CA LEU A 68 5.24 2.81 -25.41
C LEU A 68 5.37 1.64 -24.43
N SER A 69 6.50 1.53 -23.73
CA SER A 69 6.75 0.48 -22.73
C SER A 69 5.70 0.51 -21.62
N VAL A 70 5.37 1.70 -21.11
CA VAL A 70 4.32 1.89 -20.10
C VAL A 70 2.94 1.51 -20.64
N SER A 71 2.65 1.84 -21.91
CA SER A 71 1.37 1.50 -22.54
C SER A 71 1.18 0.00 -22.67
N PHE A 72 2.19 -0.72 -23.16
CA PHE A 72 2.14 -2.18 -23.22
C PHE A 72 2.17 -2.81 -21.84
N ALA A 73 2.88 -2.23 -20.86
CA ALA A 73 2.90 -2.75 -19.50
C ALA A 73 1.50 -2.68 -18.86
N ALA A 74 0.77 -1.58 -19.08
CA ALA A 74 -0.62 -1.47 -18.66
C ALA A 74 -1.50 -2.56 -19.30
N LEU A 75 -1.34 -2.82 -20.61
CA LEU A 75 -2.09 -3.87 -21.31
C LEU A 75 -1.73 -5.28 -20.82
N VAL A 76 -0.45 -5.57 -20.61
CA VAL A 76 0.02 -6.85 -20.07
C VAL A 76 -0.58 -7.12 -18.68
N LEU A 77 -0.70 -6.10 -17.83
CA LEU A 77 -1.27 -6.24 -16.49
C LEU A 77 -2.80 -6.33 -16.50
N LEU A 78 -3.49 -5.59 -17.38
CA LEU A 78 -4.95 -5.53 -17.43
C LEU A 78 -5.59 -6.62 -18.30
N GLN A 79 -4.88 -7.09 -19.33
CA GLN A 79 -5.35 -8.07 -20.32
C GLN A 79 -4.27 -9.11 -20.62
N PRO A 80 -3.83 -9.89 -19.62
CA PRO A 80 -2.67 -10.77 -19.79
C PRO A 80 -2.89 -11.88 -20.83
N ALA A 81 -4.13 -12.30 -21.09
CA ALA A 81 -4.44 -13.30 -22.10
C ALA A 81 -4.00 -12.93 -23.54
N GLN A 82 -3.73 -11.65 -23.83
CA GLN A 82 -3.22 -11.21 -25.13
C GLN A 82 -1.71 -11.42 -25.30
N PHE A 83 -0.98 -11.60 -24.20
CA PHE A 83 0.50 -11.60 -24.20
C PHE A 83 1.10 -12.91 -23.72
N TYR A 84 0.32 -13.76 -23.04
CA TYR A 84 0.79 -15.05 -22.53
C TYR A 84 0.07 -16.21 -23.22
N VAL A 85 0.82 -17.25 -23.58
CA VAL A 85 0.27 -18.52 -24.08
C VAL A 85 -0.60 -19.19 -23.02
N THR A 86 -0.18 -19.11 -21.76
CA THR A 86 -0.99 -19.51 -20.60
C THR A 86 -1.12 -18.30 -19.68
N PRO A 87 -2.31 -17.68 -19.59
CA PRO A 87 -2.47 -16.48 -18.79
C PRO A 87 -2.18 -16.74 -17.31
N PRO A 88 -1.50 -15.81 -16.61
CA PRO A 88 -1.31 -15.87 -15.17
C PRO A 88 -2.65 -15.96 -14.44
N LYS A 89 -2.64 -16.64 -13.29
CA LYS A 89 -3.84 -16.76 -12.45
C LYS A 89 -4.27 -15.39 -11.94
N GLN A 90 -5.55 -15.27 -11.57
CA GLN A 90 -6.07 -14.03 -10.99
C GLN A 90 -5.21 -13.60 -9.78
N GLY A 91 -4.74 -12.35 -9.80
CA GLY A 91 -3.90 -11.78 -8.75
C GLY A 91 -2.40 -12.03 -8.88
N GLU A 92 -1.95 -12.92 -9.78
CA GLU A 92 -0.51 -13.21 -9.95
C GLU A 92 0.25 -12.02 -10.54
N ALA A 93 -0.35 -11.31 -11.51
CA ALA A 93 0.22 -10.07 -12.06
C ALA A 93 0.36 -8.97 -10.99
N ALA A 94 -0.62 -8.87 -10.10
CA ALA A 94 -0.60 -7.91 -8.99
C ALA A 94 0.47 -8.28 -7.95
N LYS A 95 0.53 -9.55 -7.55
CA LYS A 95 1.55 -10.08 -6.64
C LYS A 95 2.96 -9.81 -7.18
N ARG A 96 3.13 -10.03 -8.48
CA ARG A 96 4.41 -9.78 -9.13
C ARG A 96 4.84 -8.31 -9.10
N LEU A 97 3.90 -7.38 -9.24
CA LEU A 97 4.20 -5.97 -9.05
C LEU A 97 4.60 -5.66 -7.59
N VAL A 98 3.94 -6.30 -6.61
CA VAL A 98 4.33 -6.19 -5.19
C VAL A 98 5.75 -6.72 -4.98
N ASP A 99 6.11 -7.86 -5.57
CA ASP A 99 7.45 -8.45 -5.44
C ASP A 99 8.53 -7.52 -6.00
N ILE A 100 8.29 -6.89 -7.16
CA ILE A 100 9.21 -5.92 -7.77
C ILE A 100 9.30 -4.63 -6.92
N LEU A 101 8.19 -4.17 -6.33
CA LEU A 101 8.17 -2.99 -5.46
C LEU A 101 8.84 -3.26 -4.10
N ARG A 102 8.81 -4.51 -3.64
CA ARG A 102 9.43 -4.95 -2.38
C ARG A 102 10.94 -5.01 -2.50
N ASP A 103 11.44 -5.31 -3.69
CA ASP A 103 12.86 -5.43 -3.97
C ASP A 103 13.56 -4.08 -3.80
N ASP A 104 14.54 -4.03 -2.91
CA ASP A 104 15.38 -2.87 -2.60
C ASP A 104 16.52 -2.68 -3.62
N GLY A 105 16.44 -3.38 -4.76
CA GLY A 105 17.46 -3.40 -5.81
C GLY A 105 18.50 -4.49 -5.62
N THR A 106 18.24 -5.47 -4.75
CA THR A 106 19.12 -6.64 -4.55
C THR A 106 18.82 -7.76 -5.54
N ASN A 107 17.59 -7.86 -6.08
CA ASN A 107 17.27 -8.78 -7.17
C ASN A 107 17.41 -8.11 -8.55
N SER A 108 17.21 -8.92 -9.60
CA SER A 108 17.52 -8.58 -10.98
C SER A 108 16.64 -7.48 -11.60
N ILE A 109 15.51 -7.10 -10.99
CA ILE A 109 14.56 -6.13 -11.57
C ILE A 109 14.00 -5.18 -10.52
N SER A 110 14.52 -3.96 -10.48
CA SER A 110 13.96 -2.83 -9.73
C SER A 110 13.11 -1.94 -10.64
N LEU A 111 12.03 -1.35 -10.12
CA LEU A 111 11.21 -0.38 -10.87
C LEU A 111 11.98 0.92 -11.16
N PRO A 112 12.16 1.31 -12.43
CA PRO A 112 12.79 2.58 -12.78
C PRO A 112 11.99 3.76 -12.24
N ARG A 113 12.70 4.85 -11.90
CA ARG A 113 12.08 6.10 -11.47
C ARG A 113 11.06 6.58 -12.51
N GLY A 114 9.87 6.95 -12.05
CA GLY A 114 8.81 7.48 -12.90
C GLY A 114 7.97 6.43 -13.63
N PHE A 115 8.36 5.14 -13.61
CA PHE A 115 7.58 4.09 -14.27
C PHE A 115 6.19 3.92 -13.63
N LEU A 116 6.14 3.80 -12.30
CA LEU A 116 4.89 3.57 -11.57
C LEU A 116 3.84 4.69 -11.76
N PRO A 117 4.17 5.99 -11.58
CA PRO A 117 3.22 7.07 -11.87
C PRO A 117 2.77 7.05 -13.34
N ALA A 118 3.70 6.87 -14.29
CA ALA A 118 3.35 6.80 -15.70
C ALA A 118 2.42 5.61 -16.00
N LEU A 119 2.63 4.46 -15.36
CA LEU A 119 1.79 3.28 -15.46
C LEU A 119 0.38 3.55 -14.94
N MET A 120 0.25 4.13 -13.74
CA MET A 120 -1.05 4.47 -13.17
C MET A 120 -1.81 5.47 -14.03
N ASP A 121 -1.13 6.53 -14.49
CA ASP A 121 -1.75 7.55 -15.34
C ASP A 121 -2.18 6.96 -16.69
N LYS A 122 -1.37 6.06 -17.25
CA LYS A 122 -1.72 5.37 -18.49
C LYS A 122 -2.89 4.41 -18.29
N MET A 123 -2.91 3.63 -17.22
CA MET A 123 -4.03 2.76 -16.85
C MET A 123 -5.32 3.56 -16.68
N GLN A 124 -5.25 4.73 -16.02
CA GLN A 124 -6.40 5.61 -15.82
C GLN A 124 -6.95 6.16 -17.13
N ALA A 125 -6.07 6.43 -18.11
CA ALA A 125 -6.44 6.93 -19.43
C ALA A 125 -7.02 5.85 -20.36
N LEU A 126 -6.77 4.56 -20.09
CA LEU A 126 -7.24 3.46 -20.92
C LEU A 126 -8.75 3.22 -20.71
N LYS A 127 -9.50 3.27 -21.81
CA LYS A 127 -10.92 2.89 -21.85
C LYS A 127 -11.05 1.46 -22.35
N LEU A 128 -10.91 0.49 -21.45
CA LEU A 128 -11.00 -0.93 -21.79
C LEU A 128 -12.40 -1.50 -21.47
N PRO A 129 -12.95 -2.36 -22.35
CA PRO A 129 -14.16 -3.12 -22.04
C PRO A 129 -13.92 -4.01 -20.82
N GLY A 130 -14.89 -4.05 -19.89
CA GLY A 130 -14.78 -4.78 -18.62
C GLY A 130 -14.32 -3.93 -17.42
N PHE A 131 -13.93 -2.67 -17.63
CA PHE A 131 -13.51 -1.75 -16.56
C PHE A 131 -14.42 -0.53 -16.40
N ALA A 132 -15.61 -0.54 -17.00
CA ALA A 132 -16.50 0.62 -17.06
C ALA A 132 -17.01 1.12 -15.69
N GLU A 133 -17.17 0.22 -14.71
CA GLU A 133 -17.77 0.58 -13.42
C GLU A 133 -16.78 1.19 -12.42
N ARG A 134 -15.57 0.63 -12.31
CA ARG A 134 -14.56 1.05 -11.32
C ARG A 134 -13.33 1.71 -11.94
N GLY A 135 -13.07 1.50 -13.23
CA GLY A 135 -11.85 1.94 -13.89
C GLY A 135 -10.68 0.96 -13.71
N PRO A 136 -9.66 0.99 -14.58
CA PRO A 136 -8.55 0.03 -14.52
C PRO A 136 -7.69 0.14 -13.27
N VAL A 137 -7.43 1.36 -12.77
CA VAL A 137 -6.62 1.59 -11.58
C VAL A 137 -7.30 1.01 -10.34
N ASP A 138 -8.57 1.34 -10.12
CA ASP A 138 -9.34 0.87 -8.97
C ASP A 138 -9.45 -0.66 -8.96
N THR A 139 -9.63 -1.29 -10.13
CA THR A 139 -9.67 -2.76 -10.23
C THR A 139 -8.30 -3.39 -9.96
N PHE A 140 -7.24 -2.94 -10.64
CA PHE A 140 -5.94 -3.59 -10.55
C PHE A 140 -5.24 -3.33 -9.21
N PHE A 141 -5.37 -2.12 -8.66
CA PHE A 141 -4.70 -1.76 -7.40
C PHE A 141 -5.56 -1.99 -6.16
N LEU A 142 -6.89 -1.82 -6.22
CA LEU A 142 -7.74 -1.67 -5.04
C LEU A 142 -8.93 -2.65 -4.97
N ALA A 143 -9.11 -3.56 -5.93
CA ALA A 143 -10.16 -4.57 -5.83
C ALA A 143 -9.95 -5.44 -4.57
N PRO A 144 -11.03 -5.92 -3.91
CA PRO A 144 -10.89 -6.73 -2.70
C PRO A 144 -10.07 -8.01 -2.88
N ASN A 145 -10.13 -8.60 -4.09
CA ASN A 145 -9.43 -9.84 -4.44
C ASN A 145 -8.60 -9.65 -5.71
N GLY A 146 -7.41 -10.26 -5.74
CA GLY A 146 -6.55 -10.28 -6.94
C GLY A 146 -5.94 -8.93 -7.33
N SER A 147 -6.00 -7.92 -6.45
CA SER A 147 -5.37 -6.62 -6.65
C SER A 147 -4.01 -6.51 -5.97
N VAL A 148 -3.28 -5.44 -6.26
CA VAL A 148 -1.99 -5.12 -5.63
C VAL A 148 -2.15 -4.98 -4.12
N VAL A 149 -3.18 -4.25 -3.67
CA VAL A 149 -3.46 -4.08 -2.24
C VAL A 149 -3.88 -5.40 -1.60
N ALA A 150 -4.70 -6.23 -2.27
CA ALA A 150 -5.09 -7.53 -1.73
C ALA A 150 -3.89 -8.46 -1.52
N ALA A 151 -2.96 -8.51 -2.49
CA ALA A 151 -1.71 -9.26 -2.36
C ALA A 151 -0.85 -8.73 -1.21
N LEU A 152 -0.68 -7.41 -1.12
CA LEU A 152 0.07 -6.75 -0.05
C LEU A 152 -0.52 -7.03 1.34
N MET A 153 -1.84 -6.93 1.49
CA MET A 153 -2.55 -7.24 2.74
C MET A 153 -2.38 -8.72 3.13
N GLY A 154 -2.51 -9.63 2.16
CA GLY A 154 -2.35 -11.06 2.39
C GLY A 154 -0.97 -11.43 2.92
N ASP A 155 0.08 -10.71 2.53
CA ASP A 155 1.43 -10.92 3.06
C ASP A 155 1.65 -10.18 4.40
N LEU A 156 1.15 -8.95 4.55
CA LEU A 156 1.22 -8.21 5.82
C LEU A 156 0.54 -8.94 6.97
N GLN A 157 -0.60 -9.58 6.73
CA GLN A 157 -1.34 -10.31 7.77
C GLN A 157 -0.58 -11.52 8.34
N LYS A 158 0.46 -12.00 7.65
CA LYS A 158 1.32 -13.10 8.09
C LYS A 158 2.53 -12.62 8.89
N LEU A 159 2.84 -11.32 8.85
CA LEU A 159 4.01 -10.76 9.51
C LEU A 159 3.71 -10.39 10.96
N SER A 160 4.75 -10.46 11.77
CA SER A 160 4.85 -9.90 13.09
C SER A 160 5.83 -8.73 13.10
N LEU A 161 5.87 -7.99 14.22
CA LEU A 161 6.86 -6.93 14.40
C LEU A 161 8.31 -7.48 14.45
N ALA A 162 8.49 -8.78 14.72
CA ALA A 162 9.80 -9.42 14.71
C ALA A 162 10.32 -9.68 13.28
N ASP A 163 9.44 -9.67 12.29
CA ASP A 163 9.78 -9.92 10.90
C ASP A 163 10.21 -8.65 10.16
N MET A 164 10.74 -8.82 8.95
CA MET A 164 11.10 -7.72 8.04
C MET A 164 9.85 -7.12 7.37
N TYR A 165 9.12 -6.25 8.07
CA TYR A 165 7.91 -5.59 7.56
C TYR A 165 8.18 -4.35 6.71
N GLN A 166 9.36 -3.74 6.84
CA GLN A 166 9.70 -2.45 6.21
C GLN A 166 9.53 -2.46 4.68
N PRO A 167 9.92 -3.52 3.95
CA PRO A 167 9.71 -3.56 2.50
C PRO A 167 8.24 -3.42 2.09
N LEU A 168 7.32 -4.10 2.79
CA LEU A 168 5.88 -4.01 2.50
C LEU A 168 5.30 -2.63 2.85
N PHE A 169 5.79 -2.00 3.93
CA PHE A 169 5.41 -0.63 4.27
C PHE A 169 5.89 0.36 3.21
N ASN A 170 7.10 0.17 2.69
CA ASN A 170 7.66 0.99 1.61
C ASN A 170 6.87 0.82 0.31
N VAL A 171 6.41 -0.39 -0.01
CA VAL A 171 5.48 -0.62 -1.14
C VAL A 171 4.23 0.24 -0.96
N PHE A 172 3.58 0.15 0.21
CA PHE A 172 2.37 0.94 0.47
C PHE A 172 2.64 2.44 0.41
N LEU A 173 3.73 2.91 1.02
CA LEU A 173 4.11 4.32 0.98
C LEU A 173 4.33 4.80 -0.46
N THR A 174 5.01 4.00 -1.27
CA THR A 174 5.24 4.28 -2.69
C THR A 174 3.93 4.43 -3.45
N LEU A 175 2.95 3.56 -3.19
CA LEU A 175 1.60 3.68 -3.76
C LEU A 175 0.86 4.92 -3.23
N ALA A 176 0.83 5.14 -1.92
CA ALA A 176 0.13 6.24 -1.26
C ALA A 176 0.64 7.63 -1.67
N THR A 177 1.90 7.73 -2.10
CA THR A 177 2.46 8.99 -2.63
C THR A 177 1.99 9.31 -4.04
N GLN A 178 1.44 8.35 -4.78
CA GLN A 178 0.90 8.57 -6.13
C GLN A 178 -0.51 9.18 -6.02
N LYS A 179 -0.69 10.36 -6.63
CA LYS A 179 -1.99 11.06 -6.64
C LYS A 179 -3.11 10.18 -7.21
N THR A 180 -2.83 9.49 -8.31
CA THR A 180 -3.79 8.61 -9.00
C THR A 180 -4.24 7.45 -8.10
N PHE A 181 -3.34 6.89 -7.29
CA PHE A 181 -3.68 5.87 -6.30
C PHE A 181 -4.48 6.46 -5.13
N ALA A 182 -4.07 7.60 -4.57
CA ALA A 182 -4.77 8.22 -3.44
C ALA A 182 -6.23 8.57 -3.79
N ALA A 183 -6.46 9.14 -4.97
CA ALA A 183 -7.81 9.43 -5.47
C ALA A 183 -8.63 8.15 -5.67
N ALA A 184 -8.05 7.10 -6.25
CA ALA A 184 -8.73 5.80 -6.38
C ALA A 184 -9.03 5.17 -5.00
N ALA A 185 -8.10 5.30 -4.04
CA ALA A 185 -8.27 4.80 -2.69
C ALA A 185 -9.44 5.47 -1.97
N ALA A 186 -9.65 6.78 -2.17
CA ALA A 186 -10.79 7.52 -1.61
C ALA A 186 -12.16 6.98 -2.06
N ARG A 187 -12.24 6.42 -3.27
CA ARG A 187 -13.46 5.80 -3.82
C ARG A 187 -13.59 4.33 -3.47
N SER A 188 -12.51 3.69 -3.02
CA SER A 188 -12.49 2.27 -2.70
C SER A 188 -13.27 1.99 -1.41
N PRO A 189 -14.09 0.92 -1.37
CA PRO A 189 -14.75 0.48 -0.13
C PRO A 189 -13.75 0.04 0.95
N LEU A 190 -12.48 -0.23 0.58
CA LEU A 190 -11.43 -0.56 1.54
C LEU A 190 -11.07 0.62 2.45
N LEU A 191 -11.24 1.86 1.99
CA LEU A 191 -10.99 3.07 2.78
C LEU A 191 -12.27 3.78 3.19
N ALA A 192 -13.28 3.78 2.32
CA ALA A 192 -14.60 4.36 2.58
C ALA A 192 -15.46 3.46 3.49
N VAL A 193 -14.98 3.23 4.71
CA VAL A 193 -15.63 2.37 5.70
C VAL A 193 -16.80 3.07 6.38
N THR A 194 -17.78 2.29 6.83
CA THR A 194 -18.87 2.76 7.68
C THR A 194 -18.93 1.93 8.96
N PRO A 195 -19.55 2.42 10.06
CA PRO A 195 -19.69 1.64 11.30
C PRO A 195 -20.39 0.29 11.09
N GLN A 196 -21.26 0.19 10.10
CA GLN A 196 -22.01 -1.04 9.78
C GLN A 196 -21.25 -1.98 8.83
N SER A 197 -20.21 -1.50 8.14
CA SER A 197 -19.51 -2.30 7.13
C SER A 197 -18.51 -3.29 7.72
N HIS A 198 -18.03 -3.07 8.95
CA HIS A 198 -17.02 -3.92 9.58
C HIS A 198 -17.25 -4.08 11.08
N SER A 199 -16.99 -5.29 11.58
CA SER A 199 -16.72 -5.50 13.01
C SER A 199 -15.40 -4.84 13.42
N PRO A 200 -15.15 -4.59 14.72
CA PRO A 200 -13.87 -4.04 15.18
C PRO A 200 -12.64 -4.83 14.69
N LYS A 201 -12.71 -6.17 14.70
CA LYS A 201 -11.68 -7.04 14.11
C LYS A 201 -11.62 -6.92 12.58
N GLY A 202 -12.76 -6.77 11.92
CA GLY A 202 -12.84 -6.53 10.48
C GLY A 202 -12.13 -5.24 10.06
N LEU A 203 -12.13 -4.19 10.90
CA LEU A 203 -11.40 -2.96 10.63
C LEU A 203 -9.89 -3.18 10.55
N GLU A 204 -9.34 -4.12 11.33
CA GLU A 204 -7.91 -4.46 11.33
C GLU A 204 -7.50 -5.31 10.14
N MET A 205 -8.41 -6.11 9.58
CA MET A 205 -8.07 -7.12 8.56
C MET A 205 -8.49 -6.73 7.16
N ASN A 206 -9.65 -6.09 7.04
CA ASN A 206 -10.39 -5.97 5.78
C ASN A 206 -10.48 -4.53 5.26
N THR A 207 -9.68 -3.63 5.82
CA THR A 207 -9.62 -2.22 5.41
C THR A 207 -8.24 -1.85 4.89
N LEU A 208 -8.16 -0.78 4.09
CA LEU A 208 -6.95 -0.36 3.40
C LEU A 208 -5.76 -0.18 4.33
N LEU A 209 -5.98 0.41 5.51
CA LEU A 209 -4.95 0.71 6.49
C LEU A 209 -4.88 -0.30 7.64
N GLY A 210 -5.93 -1.10 7.84
CA GLY A 210 -6.06 -2.03 8.97
C GLY A 210 -4.81 -2.88 9.21
N PRO A 211 -4.38 -3.69 8.22
CA PRO A 211 -3.27 -4.62 8.39
C PRO A 211 -1.94 -3.95 8.72
N LEU A 212 -1.71 -2.73 8.25
CA LEU A 212 -0.51 -1.95 8.58
C LEU A 212 -0.52 -1.54 10.06
N PHE A 213 -1.67 -1.07 10.56
CA PHE A 213 -1.80 -0.62 11.94
C PHE A 213 -1.81 -1.78 12.94
N ARG A 214 -2.09 -3.01 12.52
CA ARG A 214 -2.12 -4.20 13.39
C ARG A 214 -0.74 -4.59 13.95
N LEU A 215 0.34 -4.33 13.20
CA LEU A 215 1.69 -4.72 13.62
C LEU A 215 2.11 -4.07 14.94
N SER A 216 2.22 -4.90 15.98
CA SER A 216 2.48 -4.44 17.34
C SER A 216 3.33 -5.45 18.13
N CYS A 217 3.84 -5.01 19.27
CA CYS A 217 4.51 -5.86 20.25
C CYS A 217 3.56 -6.39 21.34
N LEU A 218 2.30 -5.95 21.35
CA LEU A 218 1.33 -6.36 22.37
C LEU A 218 0.71 -7.72 22.01
N PRO A 219 0.46 -8.59 23.00
CA PRO A 219 -0.19 -9.87 22.75
C PRO A 219 -1.62 -9.66 22.24
N GLU A 220 -2.05 -10.53 21.33
CA GLU A 220 -3.42 -10.55 20.83
C GLU A 220 -4.29 -11.52 21.62
N LEU A 221 -5.54 -11.13 21.82
CA LEU A 221 -6.58 -11.99 22.35
C LEU A 221 -7.32 -12.67 21.19
N SER A 222 -7.52 -13.98 21.31
CA SER A 222 -8.34 -14.78 20.41
C SER A 222 -9.51 -15.38 21.18
N LEU A 223 -10.71 -15.33 20.60
CA LEU A 223 -11.92 -15.93 21.16
C LEU A 223 -12.30 -17.14 20.31
N ASN A 224 -12.40 -18.31 20.94
CA ASN A 224 -13.02 -19.46 20.32
C ASN A 224 -14.53 -19.24 20.27
N MET A 225 -15.10 -19.15 19.06
CA MET A 225 -16.53 -18.85 18.90
C MET A 225 -17.46 -20.00 19.33
N VAL A 226 -16.94 -21.23 19.48
CA VAL A 226 -17.69 -22.42 19.92
C VAL A 226 -17.61 -22.59 21.43
N THR A 227 -16.40 -22.51 22.00
CA THR A 227 -16.19 -22.72 23.45
C THR A 227 -16.30 -21.43 24.27
N LEU A 228 -16.31 -20.27 23.61
CA LEU A 228 -16.21 -18.93 24.20
C LEU A 228 -14.95 -18.72 25.06
N GLU A 229 -13.96 -19.59 24.92
CA GLU A 229 -12.69 -19.47 25.63
C GLU A 229 -11.83 -18.38 24.99
N VAL A 230 -11.28 -17.52 25.85
CA VAL A 230 -10.31 -16.50 25.47
C VAL A 230 -8.91 -17.07 25.66
N THR A 231 -8.09 -17.00 24.62
CA THR A 231 -6.70 -17.41 24.66
C THR A 231 -5.79 -16.23 24.34
N HIS A 232 -4.71 -16.13 25.12
CA HIS A 232 -3.63 -15.21 24.80
C HIS A 232 -2.78 -15.86 23.71
N VAL A 233 -2.76 -15.26 22.53
CA VAL A 233 -1.87 -15.69 21.46
C VAL A 233 -0.47 -15.23 21.86
N ARG A 234 0.41 -16.19 22.21
CA ARG A 234 1.85 -15.90 22.32
C ARG A 234 2.29 -15.36 20.97
N GLY A 235 2.58 -14.06 20.93
CA GLY A 235 2.97 -13.40 19.69
C GLY A 235 4.39 -13.80 19.31
N ALA A 236 4.67 -13.92 18.02
CA ALA A 236 6.01 -14.18 17.48
C ALA A 236 7.08 -13.21 18.03
N VAL A 237 6.70 -12.00 18.46
CA VAL A 237 7.58 -11.04 19.16
C VAL A 237 8.05 -11.56 20.52
N ALA A 238 7.18 -12.17 21.31
CA ALA A 238 7.57 -12.73 22.61
C ALA A 238 8.57 -13.88 22.42
N GLU A 239 8.35 -14.73 21.41
CA GLU A 239 9.26 -15.82 21.08
C GLU A 239 10.60 -15.30 20.55
N ALA A 240 10.58 -14.37 19.60
CA ALA A 240 11.79 -13.84 18.99
C ALA A 240 12.68 -13.07 19.99
N TYR A 241 12.11 -12.39 20.97
CA TYR A 241 12.85 -11.52 21.89
C TYR A 241 13.06 -12.10 23.29
N PHE A 242 12.23 -13.07 23.73
CA PHE A 242 12.23 -13.55 25.13
C PHE A 242 12.27 -15.08 25.29
N ALA A 243 12.46 -15.87 24.22
CA ALA A 243 12.46 -17.34 24.29
C ALA A 243 13.47 -17.93 25.29
N GLU A 244 14.66 -17.35 25.43
CA GLU A 244 15.73 -17.91 26.27
C GLU A 244 15.59 -17.61 27.77
N GLY A 245 14.53 -16.91 28.18
CA GLY A 245 14.29 -16.58 29.57
C GLY A 245 15.33 -15.62 30.12
N LEU A 246 15.15 -14.32 29.88
CA LEU A 246 16.05 -13.27 30.37
C LEU A 246 16.05 -13.24 31.91
N ARG A 247 17.23 -13.40 32.52
CA ARG A 247 17.35 -13.51 33.99
C ARG A 247 17.82 -12.22 34.64
N ARG A 248 18.60 -11.40 33.93
CA ARG A 248 19.14 -10.16 34.48
C ARG A 248 18.28 -8.97 34.08
N ARG A 249 18.05 -8.05 35.01
CA ARG A 249 17.29 -6.81 34.76
C ARG A 249 17.85 -6.01 33.58
N GLY A 250 19.17 -5.94 33.44
CA GLY A 250 19.82 -5.23 32.33
C GLY A 250 19.50 -5.83 30.96
N GLU A 251 19.48 -7.16 30.85
CA GLU A 251 19.11 -7.88 29.63
C GLU A 251 17.65 -7.61 29.26
N ILE A 252 16.75 -7.67 30.26
CA ILE A 252 15.33 -7.35 30.07
C ILE A 252 15.15 -5.92 29.55
N MET A 253 15.80 -4.94 30.17
CA MET A 253 15.69 -3.54 29.77
C MET A 253 16.21 -3.31 28.34
N HIS A 254 17.37 -3.89 28.00
CA HIS A 254 17.92 -3.81 26.65
C HIS A 254 16.97 -4.40 25.60
N THR A 255 16.44 -5.61 25.84
CA THR A 255 15.49 -6.25 24.93
C THR A 255 14.19 -5.43 24.78
N VAL A 256 13.66 -4.90 25.89
CA VAL A 256 12.48 -4.02 25.85
C VAL A 256 12.76 -2.77 25.02
N ASP A 257 13.93 -2.16 25.15
CA ASP A 257 14.30 -0.97 24.38
C ASP A 257 14.49 -1.29 22.90
N ALA A 258 15.02 -2.46 22.55
CA ALA A 258 15.08 -2.94 21.17
C ALA A 258 13.68 -3.11 20.56
N VAL A 259 12.75 -3.76 21.27
CA VAL A 259 11.34 -3.91 20.82
C VAL A 259 10.68 -2.54 20.64
N ARG A 260 10.89 -1.61 21.58
CA ARG A 260 10.36 -0.24 21.49
C ARG A 260 10.93 0.52 20.30
N ALA A 261 12.23 0.41 20.04
CA ALA A 261 12.87 1.04 18.89
C ALA A 261 12.25 0.54 17.59
N ASN A 262 12.03 -0.77 17.47
CA ASN A 262 11.38 -1.37 16.32
C ASN A 262 9.92 -0.93 16.16
N LEU A 263 9.13 -0.91 17.25
CA LEU A 263 7.75 -0.39 17.23
C LEU A 263 7.68 1.09 16.79
N ARG A 264 8.60 1.94 17.28
CA ARG A 264 8.70 3.34 16.85
C ARG A 264 9.03 3.46 15.37
N GLY A 265 9.86 2.57 14.84
CA GLY A 265 10.14 2.45 13.40
C GLY A 265 8.86 2.21 12.60
N ALA A 266 8.08 1.19 12.97
CA ALA A 266 6.80 0.88 12.34
C ALA A 266 5.83 2.08 12.41
N GLN A 267 5.67 2.69 13.60
CA GLN A 267 4.80 3.85 13.79
C GLN A 267 5.24 5.07 12.96
N SER A 268 6.54 5.31 12.83
CA SER A 268 7.07 6.38 11.97
C SER A 268 6.68 6.17 10.50
N MET A 269 6.76 4.93 10.01
CA MET A 269 6.33 4.60 8.65
C MET A 269 4.81 4.73 8.48
N LEU A 270 4.01 4.33 9.48
CA LEU A 270 2.55 4.56 9.47
C LEU A 270 2.23 6.05 9.35
N VAL A 271 2.91 6.91 10.11
CA VAL A 271 2.73 8.37 10.01
C VAL A 271 3.06 8.87 8.60
N GLN A 272 4.13 8.38 7.97
CA GLN A 272 4.48 8.76 6.59
C GLN A 272 3.41 8.33 5.59
N ILE A 273 2.91 7.10 5.71
CA ILE A 273 1.83 6.56 4.87
C ILE A 273 0.56 7.41 5.02
N VAL A 274 0.13 7.67 6.25
CA VAL A 274 -1.07 8.48 6.51
C VAL A 274 -0.87 9.88 5.94
N LYS A 275 0.26 10.54 6.22
CA LYS A 275 0.57 11.87 5.67
C LYS A 275 0.58 11.90 4.15
N ALA A 276 1.00 10.82 3.48
CA ALA A 276 0.96 10.74 2.02
C ALA A 276 -0.50 10.75 1.52
N LEU A 277 -1.39 9.98 2.12
CA LEU A 277 -2.82 9.96 1.78
C LEU A 277 -3.51 11.29 2.09
N LEU A 278 -3.18 11.94 3.22
CA LEU A 278 -3.78 13.23 3.60
C LEU A 278 -3.46 14.38 2.63
N LYS A 279 -2.53 14.21 1.68
CA LYS A 279 -2.26 15.21 0.63
C LYS A 279 -3.38 15.31 -0.40
N ASP A 280 -4.12 14.22 -0.62
CA ASP A 280 -5.30 14.22 -1.47
C ASP A 280 -6.54 14.53 -0.63
N LYS A 281 -7.36 15.49 -1.08
CA LYS A 281 -8.49 16.00 -0.27
C LYS A 281 -9.60 14.97 -0.07
N GLU A 282 -9.88 14.15 -1.08
CA GLU A 282 -10.92 13.13 -1.00
C GLU A 282 -10.43 11.99 -0.09
N ALA A 283 -9.18 11.56 -0.27
CA ALA A 283 -8.58 10.55 0.61
C ALA A 283 -8.47 11.05 2.05
N GLN A 284 -8.13 12.33 2.26
CA GLN A 284 -8.06 12.96 3.57
C GLN A 284 -9.37 12.80 4.36
N GLU A 285 -10.50 13.12 3.76
CA GLU A 285 -11.81 12.98 4.39
C GLU A 285 -12.09 11.51 4.75
N LYS A 286 -11.80 10.57 3.84
CA LYS A 286 -12.02 9.15 4.08
C LYS A 286 -11.10 8.56 5.15
N VAL A 287 -9.86 9.02 5.24
CA VAL A 287 -8.93 8.63 6.31
C VAL A 287 -9.44 9.10 7.68
N PHE A 288 -9.93 10.34 7.80
CA PHE A 288 -10.51 10.81 9.07
C PHE A 288 -11.80 10.09 9.41
N ASN A 289 -12.65 9.81 8.42
CA ASN A 289 -13.83 8.97 8.62
C ASN A 289 -13.44 7.55 9.10
N TRP A 290 -12.39 6.95 8.52
CA TRP A 290 -11.88 5.64 8.96
C TRP A 290 -11.46 5.65 10.44
N PHE A 291 -10.75 6.69 10.90
CA PHE A 291 -10.45 6.86 12.32
C PHE A 291 -11.71 7.01 13.19
N SER A 292 -12.70 7.81 12.74
CA SER A 292 -13.97 7.98 13.44
C SER A 292 -14.72 6.64 13.62
N VAL A 293 -14.76 5.83 12.56
CA VAL A 293 -15.38 4.50 12.58
C VAL A 293 -14.67 3.57 13.57
N ILE A 294 -13.34 3.60 13.63
CA ILE A 294 -12.57 2.81 14.62
C ILE A 294 -12.98 3.16 16.04
N PHE A 295 -13.06 4.44 16.39
CA PHE A 295 -13.44 4.87 17.74
C PHE A 295 -14.88 4.50 18.07
N THR A 296 -15.79 4.69 17.11
CA THR A 296 -17.22 4.34 17.29
C THR A 296 -17.39 2.84 17.52
N ALA A 297 -16.74 2.01 16.69
CA ALA A 297 -16.81 0.55 16.78
C ALA A 297 -16.17 -0.01 18.06
N ASN A 298 -15.21 0.73 18.65
CA ASN A 298 -14.52 0.35 19.88
C ASN A 298 -15.01 1.11 21.12
N SER A 299 -16.16 1.78 21.05
CA SER A 299 -16.72 2.57 22.17
C SER A 299 -16.97 1.74 23.44
N ILE A 300 -17.24 0.44 23.31
CA ILE A 300 -17.43 -0.47 24.46
C ILE A 300 -16.22 -0.52 25.39
N ARG A 301 -15.02 -0.17 24.89
CA ARG A 301 -13.78 -0.14 25.68
C ARG A 301 -13.78 0.95 26.77
N THR A 302 -14.68 1.92 26.70
CA THR A 302 -14.83 2.97 27.72
C THR A 302 -15.74 2.56 28.87
N GLN A 303 -16.47 1.45 28.72
CA GLN A 303 -17.40 0.96 29.74
C GLN A 303 -16.62 0.23 30.84
N GLU A 304 -17.05 0.40 32.10
CA GLU A 304 -16.40 -0.24 33.25
C GLU A 304 -16.37 -1.78 33.13
N VAL A 305 -17.43 -2.36 32.56
CA VAL A 305 -17.55 -3.81 32.34
C VAL A 305 -16.43 -4.38 31.46
N PHE A 306 -15.82 -3.57 30.59
CA PHE A 306 -14.73 -4.00 29.73
C PHE A 306 -13.52 -4.50 30.52
N GLN A 307 -13.26 -3.94 31.70
CA GLN A 307 -12.13 -4.34 32.54
C GLN A 307 -12.28 -5.74 33.13
N TYR A 308 -13.50 -6.27 33.19
CA TYR A 308 -13.84 -7.53 33.84
C TYR A 308 -14.27 -8.63 32.86
N ARG A 309 -14.36 -8.32 31.56
CA ARG A 309 -14.92 -9.21 30.52
C ARG A 309 -13.94 -9.40 29.37
N GLU A 310 -13.10 -10.43 29.47
CA GLU A 310 -12.10 -10.75 28.45
C GLU A 310 -12.69 -11.07 27.08
N ASP A 311 -13.91 -11.63 27.03
CA ASP A 311 -14.64 -11.91 25.79
C ASP A 311 -14.97 -10.63 25.00
N LEU A 312 -15.20 -9.51 25.68
CA LEU A 312 -15.39 -8.21 25.03
C LEU A 312 -14.08 -7.70 24.42
N GLY A 313 -12.95 -7.92 25.10
CA GLY A 313 -11.62 -7.61 24.58
C GLY A 313 -11.33 -8.33 23.27
N ALA A 314 -11.71 -9.60 23.18
CA ALA A 314 -11.53 -10.40 21.98
C ALA A 314 -12.49 -10.05 20.82
N ARG A 315 -13.65 -9.45 21.12
CA ARG A 315 -14.62 -8.92 20.13
C ARG A 315 -14.26 -7.52 19.61
N CYS A 316 -13.41 -6.79 20.34
CA CYS A 316 -12.92 -5.46 19.97
C CYS A 316 -11.68 -5.53 19.05
N SER A 317 -11.28 -4.37 18.54
CA SER A 317 -9.98 -4.26 17.88
C SER A 317 -8.85 -4.50 18.88
N SER A 318 -7.74 -5.05 18.41
CA SER A 318 -6.58 -5.36 19.25
C SER A 318 -6.00 -4.11 19.92
N ASN A 319 -5.40 -4.30 21.10
CA ASN A 319 -4.70 -3.23 21.81
C ASN A 319 -3.56 -2.66 20.98
N GLY A 320 -2.83 -3.53 20.26
CA GLY A 320 -1.74 -3.12 19.38
C GLY A 320 -2.19 -2.18 18.28
N PHE A 321 -3.29 -2.52 17.60
CA PHE A 321 -3.90 -1.69 16.58
C PHE A 321 -4.31 -0.31 17.10
N LEU A 322 -5.04 -0.26 18.22
CA LEU A 322 -5.50 1.01 18.81
C LEU A 322 -4.34 1.88 19.31
N MET A 323 -3.28 1.26 19.85
CA MET A 323 -2.07 1.99 20.26
C MET A 323 -1.35 2.64 19.07
N ASN A 324 -1.28 1.95 17.93
CA ASN A 324 -0.73 2.52 16.71
C ASN A 324 -1.61 3.64 16.15
N VAL A 325 -2.94 3.48 16.18
CA VAL A 325 -3.91 4.53 15.81
C VAL A 325 -3.67 5.79 16.65
N LEU A 326 -3.59 5.63 17.98
CA LEU A 326 -3.35 6.74 18.89
C LEU A 326 -1.99 7.41 18.66
N SER A 327 -0.91 6.62 18.48
CA SER A 327 0.44 7.14 18.23
C SER A 327 0.49 8.01 16.96
N VAL A 328 -0.16 7.56 15.89
CA VAL A 328 -0.25 8.32 14.64
C VAL A 328 -1.03 9.62 14.84
N LEU A 329 -2.22 9.57 15.48
CA LEU A 329 -3.04 10.76 15.71
C LEU A 329 -2.32 11.80 16.60
N ILE A 330 -1.66 11.37 17.67
CA ILE A 330 -0.83 12.26 18.51
C ILE A 330 0.24 12.95 17.67
N THR A 331 0.93 12.18 16.81
CA THR A 331 1.98 12.73 15.94
C THR A 331 1.43 13.71 14.89
N LEU A 332 0.21 13.50 14.40
CA LEU A 332 -0.47 14.43 13.49
C LEU A 332 -0.91 15.71 14.21
N CYS A 333 -1.26 15.62 15.50
CA CYS A 333 -1.66 16.76 16.33
C CYS A 333 -0.47 17.60 16.82
N ALA A 334 0.71 16.99 17.00
CA ALA A 334 1.93 17.63 17.51
C ALA A 334 2.23 19.04 16.93
N PRO A 335 2.20 19.29 15.60
CA PRO A 335 2.51 20.62 15.05
C PRO A 335 1.50 21.72 15.44
N PHE A 336 0.33 21.38 15.99
CA PHE A 336 -0.69 22.35 16.42
C PHE A 336 -0.64 22.64 17.92
N ILE A 337 0.04 21.80 18.70
CA ILE A 337 0.14 21.86 20.17
C ILE A 337 1.59 22.15 20.58
N ASP A 338 2.33 22.84 19.72
CA ASP A 338 3.72 23.21 19.97
C ASP A 338 3.79 24.21 21.13
N PRO A 339 4.44 23.88 22.26
CA PRO A 339 4.57 24.79 23.40
C PRO A 339 5.28 26.11 23.03
N ASP A 340 6.12 26.09 22.00
CA ASP A 340 6.87 27.26 21.53
C ASP A 340 6.02 28.19 20.65
N ASP A 341 4.84 27.74 20.18
CA ASP A 341 3.92 28.52 19.35
C ASP A 341 2.44 28.29 19.71
N PRO A 342 1.99 28.77 20.89
CA PRO A 342 0.62 28.58 21.37
C PRO A 342 -0.43 29.26 20.49
N LYS A 343 -0.05 30.19 19.61
CA LYS A 343 -0.97 30.86 18.68
C LYS A 343 -1.52 29.90 17.62
N LYS A 344 -0.77 28.84 17.26
CA LYS A 344 -1.25 27.80 16.34
C LYS A 344 -2.44 27.05 16.91
N LEU A 345 -2.44 26.76 18.21
CA LEU A 345 -3.53 26.06 18.88
C LEU A 345 -4.85 26.82 18.69
N HIS A 346 -4.87 28.10 19.05
CA HIS A 346 -6.07 28.93 19.00
C HIS A 346 -6.54 29.28 17.57
N SER A 347 -5.62 29.33 16.60
CA SER A 347 -5.95 29.69 15.21
C SER A 347 -6.31 28.49 14.32
N LYS A 348 -5.92 27.28 14.70
CA LYS A 348 -6.14 26.05 13.91
C LYS A 348 -7.18 25.12 14.52
N ILE A 349 -7.38 25.14 15.83
CA ILE A 349 -8.38 24.31 16.50
C ILE A 349 -9.63 25.16 16.78
N ASP A 350 -10.74 24.74 16.17
CA ASP A 350 -12.03 25.39 16.35
C ASP A 350 -12.66 24.97 17.69
N SER A 351 -12.73 25.91 18.65
CA SER A 351 -13.37 25.69 19.95
C SER A 351 -14.90 25.50 19.86
N THR A 352 -15.51 25.89 18.74
CA THR A 352 -16.95 25.73 18.49
C THR A 352 -17.30 24.44 17.76
N PHE A 353 -16.32 23.57 17.50
CA PHE A 353 -16.48 22.35 16.71
C PHE A 353 -17.69 21.50 17.16
N LEU A 354 -17.83 21.28 18.47
CA LEU A 354 -18.93 20.51 19.07
C LEU A 354 -20.30 21.19 18.99
N LEU A 355 -20.34 22.50 18.77
CA LEU A 355 -21.57 23.28 18.63
C LEU A 355 -22.08 23.27 17.17
N SER A 356 -21.23 22.86 16.21
CA SER A 356 -21.56 22.90 14.79
C SER A 356 -22.41 21.68 14.37
N LYS A 357 -23.68 21.90 14.00
CA LYS A 357 -24.57 20.81 13.52
C LYS A 357 -24.21 20.32 12.10
N HIS A 358 -23.55 21.16 11.29
CA HIS A 358 -23.26 20.89 9.88
C HIS A 358 -22.14 19.87 9.61
N ARG A 359 -21.39 19.44 10.64
CA ARG A 359 -20.21 18.56 10.47
C ARG A 359 -20.41 17.14 11.01
N PHE A 360 -21.56 16.85 11.61
CA PHE A 360 -21.99 15.50 11.99
C PHE A 360 -22.70 14.79 10.81
N LEU A 361 -22.09 14.74 9.63
CA LEU A 361 -22.60 13.91 8.53
C LEU A 361 -21.98 12.53 8.66
N GLY A 362 -22.66 11.64 9.39
CA GLY A 362 -22.24 10.25 9.54
C GLY A 362 -22.97 9.43 10.61
N SER A 363 -23.83 10.04 11.43
CA SER A 363 -24.66 9.32 12.40
C SER A 363 -26.15 9.62 12.17
N SER A 364 -26.74 8.88 11.24
CA SER A 364 -28.17 8.56 11.20
C SER A 364 -28.34 7.19 10.58
#